data_AF-A0A7Y2YM09-F1
#
_entry.id   AF-A0A7Y2YM09-F1
#
_cell.length_a   1.000
_cell.length_b   1.000
_cell.length_c   1.000
_cell.angle_alpha   90.00
_cell.angle_beta   90.00
_cell.angle_gamma   90.00
#
_symmetry.space_group_name_H-M   'P 1'
#
loop_
_entity.id
_entity.type
_entity.pdbx_description
1 polymer ?
#
loop_
_entity_poly.entity_id
_entity_poly.type
_entity_poly.pdbx_seq_one_letter_code
_entity_poly.pdbx_strand_id
1 'polypeptide(L)' 'MIEFLPPALILLLGALLIGPARGAWRTAVVLVTPLLTLAAVWQVPDGVVLTLDFLQYPIEPIEGSPVR' A
#
# COMPACT_ATOMS: atom_id res chain seq x y z
N MET A 1 -2.69 11.22 13.19
CA MET A 1 -3.85 10.99 12.31
C MET A 1 -3.36 10.14 11.15
N ILE A 2 -3.25 8.83 11.35
CA ILE A 2 -3.07 7.88 10.25
C ILE A 2 -4.32 7.02 10.33
N GLU A 3 -5.42 7.55 9.80
CA GLU A 3 -6.70 6.83 9.75
C GLU A 3 -6.70 5.78 8.62
N PHE A 4 -5.77 5.88 7.68
CA PHE A 4 -5.63 4.97 6.54
C PHE A 4 -4.15 4.69 6.24
N LEU A 5 -3.78 3.40 6.13
CA LEU A 5 -2.45 2.99 5.68
C LEU A 5 -2.48 2.79 4.16
N PRO A 6 -1.75 3.60 3.36
CA PRO A 6 -1.70 3.41 1.91
C PRO A 6 -1.22 1.99 1.54
N PRO A 7 -1.96 1.25 0.69
CA PRO A 7 -1.60 -0.13 0.34
C PRO A 7 -0.17 -0.27 -0.21
N ALA A 8 0.32 0.73 -0.95
CA ALA A 8 1.67 0.75 -1.50
C ALA A 8 2.78 0.67 -0.43
N LEU A 9 2.52 1.15 0.80
CA LEU A 9 3.48 1.03 1.90
C LEU A 9 3.74 -0.43 2.29
N ILE A 10 2.76 -1.32 2.11
CA ILE A 10 2.94 -2.77 2.35
C ILE A 10 3.97 -3.33 1.38
N LEU A 11 3.90 -2.96 0.09
CA LEU A 11 4.89 -3.36 -0.91
C LEU A 11 6.28 -2.81 -0.59
N LEU A 12 6.39 -1.54 -0.19
CA LEU A 12 7.67 -0.93 0.18
C LEU A 12 8.30 -1.64 1.39
N LEU A 13 7.49 -1.94 2.41
CA LEU A 13 7.95 -2.71 3.57
C LEU A 13 8.38 -4.12 3.16
N GLY A 14 7.59 -4.82 2.34
CA GLY A 14 7.96 -6.14 1.83
C GLY A 14 9.27 -6.12 1.03
N ALA A 15 9.48 -5.11 0.18
CA ALA A 15 10.72 -4.93 -0.56
C ALA A 15 11.94 -4.77 0.37
N LEU A 16 11.81 -3.97 1.44
CA LEU A 16 12.85 -3.82 2.47
C LEU A 16 13.12 -5.14 3.21
N LEU A 17 12.09 -5.93 3.48
CA LEU A 17 12.20 -7.23 4.16
C LEU A 17 12.82 -8.33 3.29
N ILE A 18 12.65 -8.27 1.97
CA ILE A 18 13.23 -9.26 1.03
C ILE A 18 14.76 -9.23 1.08
N GLY A 19 15.37 -8.05 1.22
CA GLY A 19 16.83 -7.87 1.23
C GLY A 19 17.56 -8.75 2.27
N PRO A 20 17.21 -8.69 3.56
CA PRO A 20 17.81 -9.52 4.60
C PRO A 20 17.25 -10.95 4.69
N ALA A 21 16.05 -11.23 4.15
CA ALA A 21 15.40 -12.54 4.28
C ALA A 21 16.12 -13.66 3.51
N ARG A 22 16.07 -14.89 4.04
CA ARG A 22 16.69 -16.08 3.42
C ARG A 22 15.76 -17.30 3.44
N GLY A 23 16.01 -18.25 2.55
CA GLY A 23 15.28 -19.52 2.47
C GLY A 23 13.77 -19.33 2.40
N ALA A 24 13.04 -20.13 3.19
CA ALA A 24 11.58 -20.11 3.24
C ALA A 24 11.00 -18.73 3.63
N TRP A 25 11.70 -17.95 4.48
CA TRP A 25 11.25 -16.61 4.86
C TRP A 25 11.21 -15.66 3.68
N ARG A 26 12.23 -15.70 2.81
CA ARG A 26 12.24 -14.87 1.60
C ARG A 26 11.07 -15.24 0.69
N THR A 27 10.82 -16.54 0.49
CA THR A 27 9.68 -17.03 -0.29
C THR A 27 8.35 -16.55 0.29
N ALA A 28 8.19 -16.64 1.62
CA ALA A 28 7.00 -16.17 2.30
C ALA A 28 6.80 -14.66 2.11
N VAL A 29 7.82 -13.83 2.30
CA VAL A 29 7.71 -12.37 2.12
C VAL A 29 7.35 -12.03 0.68
N VAL A 30 7.99 -12.66 -0.31
CA VAL A 30 7.69 -12.43 -1.74
C VAL A 30 6.23 -12.75 -2.08
N LEU A 31 5.65 -13.79 -1.47
CA LEU A 31 4.27 -14.20 -1.74
C LEU A 31 3.24 -13.42 -0.91
N VAL A 32 3.48 -13.26 0.39
CA VAL A 32 2.52 -12.67 1.33
C VAL A 32 2.38 -11.17 1.11
N THR A 33 3.46 -10.46 0.78
CA THR A 33 3.43 -9.01 0.57
C THR A 33 2.40 -8.58 -0.49
N PRO A 34 2.40 -9.12 -1.73
CA PRO A 34 1.41 -8.74 -2.73
C PRO A 34 -0.01 -9.17 -2.36
N LEU A 35 -0.18 -10.31 -1.67
CA LEU A 35 -1.51 -10.76 -1.21
C LEU A 35 -2.10 -9.83 -0.14
N LEU A 36 -1.29 -9.40 0.83
CA LEU A 36 -1.71 -8.40 1.82
C LEU A 36 -1.99 -7.06 1.18
N THR A 37 -1.19 -6.65 0.20
CA THR A 37 -1.41 -5.41 -0.55
C THR A 37 -2.74 -5.47 -1.31
N LEU A 38 -3.02 -6.58 -2.00
CA LEU A 38 -4.29 -6.78 -2.70
C LEU A 38 -5.47 -6.73 -1.74
N ALA A 39 -5.36 -7.41 -0.60
CA ALA A 39 -6.39 -7.36 0.44
C ALA A 39 -6.63 -5.92 0.93
N ALA A 40 -5.57 -5.13 1.10
CA ALA A 40 -5.67 -3.73 1.51
C ALA A 40 -6.28 -2.83 0.42
N VAL A 41 -6.01 -3.10 -0.87
CA VAL A 41 -6.63 -2.36 -1.99
C VAL A 41 -8.16 -2.48 -1.95
N TRP A 42 -8.70 -3.65 -1.62
CA TRP A 42 -10.16 -3.82 -1.47
C TRP A 42 -10.76 -3.11 -0.25
N GLN A 43 -9.94 -2.61 0.68
CA GLN A 43 -10.41 -1.82 1.81
C GLN A 43 -10.34 -0.31 1.56
N VAL A 44 -9.86 0.13 0.39
CA VAL A 44 -9.84 1.55 0.01
C VAL A 44 -11.28 2.04 -0.15
N PRO A 45 -11.72 3.05 0.63
CA PRO A 45 -13.05 3.66 0.46
C PRO A 45 -13.20 4.36 -0.89
N ASP A 46 -14.44 4.46 -1.37
CA ASP A 46 -14.75 5.24 -2.58
C ASP A 46 -14.47 6.74 -2.36
N GLY A 47 -13.98 7.41 -3.41
CA GLY A 47 -13.56 8.82 -3.37
C GLY A 47 -12.13 9.02 -2.89
N VAL A 48 -11.77 10.28 -2.65
CA VAL A 48 -10.40 10.67 -2.27
C VAL A 48 -10.13 10.29 -0.82
N VAL A 49 -9.09 9.49 -0.60
CA VAL A 49 -8.72 8.97 0.72
C VAL A 49 -7.49 9.68 1.29
N LEU A 50 -6.64 10.22 0.42
CA LEU A 50 -5.44 10.95 0.81
C LEU A 50 -5.27 12.18 -0.07
N THR A 51 -5.16 13.34 0.57
CA THR A 51 -4.78 14.61 -0.06
C THR A 51 -3.49 15.11 0.59
N LEU A 52 -2.54 15.53 -0.22
CA LEU A 52 -1.23 16.04 0.22
C LEU A 52 -0.93 17.34 -0.50
N ASP A 53 -0.27 18.29 0.16
CA ASP A 53 0.33 19.42 -0.54
C ASP A 53 1.71 19.03 -1.07
N PHE A 54 1.86 19.07 -2.39
CA PHE A 54 3.15 18.89 -3.06
C PHE A 54 3.50 20.17 -3.81
N LEU A 55 4.54 20.87 -3.36
CA LEU A 55 4.96 22.15 -3.95
C LEU A 55 3.80 23.18 -4.01
N GLN A 56 3.04 23.28 -2.90
CA GLN A 56 1.88 24.16 -2.78
C GLN A 56 0.74 23.85 -3.75
N TYR A 57 0.75 22.64 -4.34
CA TYR A 57 -0.32 22.12 -5.16
C TYR A 57 -0.93 20.88 -4.49
N PRO A 58 -2.26 20.84 -4.27
CA PRO A 58 -2.90 19.69 -3.66
C PRO A 58 -2.91 18.52 -4.65
N ILE A 59 -2.43 17.36 -4.21
CA ILE A 59 -2.46 16.11 -4.96
C ILE A 59 -3.29 15.06 -4.21
N GLU A 60 -3.93 14.17 -4.97
CA GLU A 60 -4.82 13.13 -4.47
C GLU A 60 -4.26 11.74 -4.86
N PRO A 61 -3.16 11.30 -4.23
CA PRO A 61 -2.48 10.07 -4.65
C PRO A 61 -3.27 8.78 -4.39
N ILE A 62 -4.38 8.84 -3.65
CA ILE A 62 -5.21 7.67 -3.33
C ILE A 62 -6.68 8.04 -3.48
N GLU A 63 -7.33 7.39 -4.43
CA GLU A 63 -8.76 7.50 -4.71
C GLU A 63 -9.34 6.09 -4.96
N GLY A 64 -10.47 5.78 -4.32
CA GLY A 64 -11.25 4.58 -4.62
C GLY A 64 -12.30 4.86 -5.69
N SER A 65 -12.33 4.03 -6.73
CA SER A 65 -13.39 4.09 -7.74
C SER A 65 -14.73 3.63 -7.15
N PRO A 66 -15.84 4.36 -7.41
CA PRO A 66 -17.18 3.91 -7.01
C PRO A 66 -17.67 2.65 -7.77
N VAL A 67 -16.92 2.23 -8.79
CA VAL A 67 -17.15 1.00 -9.56
C VAL A 67 -16.12 -0.05 -9.14
N ARG A 68 -16.60 -1.20 -8.67
CA ARG A 68 -15.79 -2.36 -8.26
C ARG A 68 -15.66 -3.40 -9.36
#